data_AF-A0A2E6W9A9-F1
#
_entry.id   AF-A0A2E6W9A9-F1
#
_cell.length_a   1.000
_cell.length_b   1.000
_cell.length_c   1.000
_cell.angle_alpha   90.00
_cell.angle_beta   90.00
_cell.angle_gamma   90.00
#
_symmetry.space_group_name_H-M   'P 1'
#
loop_
_entity.id
_entity.type
_entity.pdbx_description
1 polymer ?
#
loop_
_entity_poly.entity_id
_entity_poly.type
_entity_poly.pdbx_seq_one_letter_code
_entity_poly.pdbx_strand_id
1 'polypeptide(L)'
;MFACFYPLQCRTTSPAKYSTLTEAGVPAEKSVLAVIPARYASSRLPGKPLLKIHGRPMIWWVAKRVARSAVEEYVVATDDARIELFCKENHIPCMMTSTLCANGTERIAEVSEALEADYYINVQGDEPLINVDAINKVYTHIQSCDVRGFVQAIAPLDTKQIYDESVVKVAVSGASRIAYLSRSPIPFCKADNSAQIYFRCMGLYAYSGVFCRNYSRTPQGNLEQAEQIEQLRCIESESLSIEGVMVEDEGISIDTCQDYQAVCSMPFEKFALEQH
;
A
#
# COMPACT_ATOMS: atom_id res chain seq x y z
N MET A 1 -42.81 16.50 -16.89
CA MET A 1 -42.88 16.24 -18.35
C MET A 1 -41.68 16.95 -18.97
N PHE A 2 -40.56 16.32 -19.34
CA PHE A 2 -40.12 14.92 -19.29
C PHE A 2 -38.79 14.81 -18.50
N ALA A 3 -38.50 13.66 -17.90
CA ALA A 3 -37.18 13.35 -17.35
C ALA A 3 -36.43 12.42 -18.31
N CYS A 4 -35.16 12.70 -18.60
CA CYS A 4 -34.35 11.92 -19.52
C CYS A 4 -33.46 10.95 -18.73
N PHE A 5 -33.98 9.77 -18.42
CA PHE A 5 -33.21 8.66 -17.85
C PHE A 5 -32.57 7.82 -18.95
N TYR A 6 -31.24 7.70 -18.94
CA TYR A 6 -30.52 6.68 -19.71
C TYR A 6 -30.53 5.35 -18.94
N PRO A 7 -30.94 4.22 -19.54
CA PRO A 7 -30.92 2.93 -18.87
C PRO A 7 -29.53 2.27 -18.96
N LEU A 8 -28.91 2.02 -17.82
CA LEU A 8 -27.85 1.01 -17.70
C LEU A 8 -28.47 -0.37 -17.90
N GLN A 9 -28.01 -1.12 -18.91
CA GLN A 9 -28.52 -2.46 -19.17
C GLN A 9 -27.98 -3.45 -18.13
N CYS A 10 -28.86 -3.90 -17.24
CA CYS A 10 -28.60 -5.04 -16.36
C CYS A 10 -28.50 -6.33 -17.19
N ARG A 11 -27.41 -7.10 -17.05
CA ARG A 11 -27.31 -8.47 -17.56
C ARG A 11 -27.13 -9.44 -16.40
N THR A 12 -28.10 -10.32 -16.21
CA THR A 12 -28.13 -11.36 -15.17
C THR A 12 -27.88 -12.76 -15.76
N THR A 13 -26.75 -13.41 -15.39
CA THR A 13 -26.38 -14.86 -15.48
C THR A 13 -24.90 -14.98 -15.11
N SER A 14 -24.35 -16.02 -14.47
CA SER A 14 -24.89 -17.23 -13.80
C SER A 14 -23.81 -17.79 -12.83
N PRO A 15 -24.11 -18.67 -11.85
CA PRO A 15 -23.18 -18.93 -10.75
C PRO A 15 -22.02 -19.91 -11.07
N ALA A 16 -20.86 -19.59 -10.51
CA ALA A 16 -19.72 -20.44 -10.14
C ALA A 16 -19.25 -21.55 -11.11
N LYS A 17 -18.12 -21.30 -11.78
CA LYS A 17 -17.11 -22.31 -12.19
C LYS A 17 -15.83 -21.61 -12.68
N TYR A 18 -14.79 -21.61 -11.85
CA TYR A 18 -13.42 -21.29 -12.29
C TYR A 18 -12.48 -22.43 -11.94
N SER A 19 -12.17 -23.26 -12.94
CA SER A 19 -11.04 -24.19 -12.90
C SER A 19 -9.77 -23.39 -13.24
N THR A 20 -8.81 -23.36 -12.33
CA THR A 20 -7.62 -22.49 -12.37
C THR A 20 -6.51 -22.99 -13.30
N LEU A 21 -6.83 -23.21 -14.58
CA LEU A 21 -5.84 -23.47 -15.65
C LEU A 21 -6.33 -22.85 -16.96
N THR A 22 -5.47 -22.10 -17.64
CA THR A 22 -5.67 -21.70 -19.04
C THR A 22 -5.34 -22.87 -19.99
N GLU A 23 -5.75 -22.80 -21.26
CA GLU A 23 -5.52 -23.86 -22.26
C GLU A 23 -4.02 -24.17 -22.51
N ALA A 24 -3.11 -23.30 -22.06
CA ALA A 24 -1.66 -23.48 -22.18
C ALA A 24 -0.98 -24.04 -20.90
N GLY A 25 -1.74 -24.36 -19.84
CA GLY A 25 -1.16 -24.81 -18.56
C GLY A 25 -0.44 -23.70 -17.77
N VAL A 26 -0.46 -22.47 -18.26
CA VAL A 26 -0.01 -21.28 -17.53
C VAL A 26 -1.09 -20.92 -16.49
N PRO A 27 -0.72 -20.65 -15.21
CA PRO A 27 -1.65 -20.07 -14.25
C PRO A 27 -2.29 -18.81 -14.84
N ALA A 28 -3.59 -18.60 -14.63
CA ALA A 28 -4.18 -17.31 -14.95
C ALA A 28 -3.49 -16.23 -14.12
N GLU A 29 -3.17 -15.09 -14.75
CA GLU A 29 -2.59 -13.95 -14.05
C GLU A 29 -3.58 -13.47 -12.97
N LYS A 30 -3.08 -13.24 -11.76
CA LYS A 30 -3.91 -12.85 -10.63
C LYS A 30 -4.37 -11.41 -10.83
N SER A 31 -5.63 -11.12 -10.52
CA SER A 31 -6.14 -9.75 -10.55
C SER A 31 -5.54 -8.91 -9.41
N VAL A 32 -5.03 -7.73 -9.73
CA VAL A 32 -4.39 -6.84 -8.75
C VAL A 32 -4.93 -5.42 -8.89
N LEU A 33 -5.39 -4.87 -7.77
CA LEU A 33 -5.81 -3.46 -7.67
C LEU A 33 -4.84 -2.68 -6.79
N ALA A 34 -4.22 -1.63 -7.33
CA ALA A 34 -3.48 -0.68 -6.49
C ALA A 34 -4.45 0.32 -5.83
N VAL A 35 -4.47 0.39 -4.51
CA VAL A 35 -5.30 1.32 -3.76
C VAL A 35 -4.39 2.40 -3.16
N ILE A 36 -4.81 3.66 -3.32
CA ILE A 36 -4.12 4.83 -2.76
C ILE A 36 -5.02 5.43 -1.67
N PRO A 37 -4.84 5.10 -0.38
CA PRO A 37 -5.61 5.68 0.71
C PRO A 37 -5.29 7.17 0.85
N ALA A 38 -6.32 8.03 0.84
CA ALA A 38 -6.17 9.47 0.96
C ALA A 38 -7.22 10.07 1.89
N ARG A 39 -6.79 10.64 3.02
CA ARG A 39 -7.65 11.33 3.99
C ARG A 39 -7.32 12.81 4.04
N TYR A 40 -8.33 13.67 4.07
CA TYR A 40 -8.09 15.10 4.31
C TYR A 40 -7.74 15.40 5.78
N ALA A 41 -8.35 14.64 6.70
CA ALA A 41 -8.15 14.77 8.13
C ALA A 41 -6.78 14.23 8.54
N SER A 42 -5.83 15.13 8.79
CA SER A 42 -4.55 14.88 9.44
C SER A 42 -4.32 15.97 10.49
N SER A 43 -4.00 15.57 11.71
CA SER A 43 -3.77 16.49 12.83
C SER A 43 -2.43 17.23 12.73
N ARG A 44 -1.41 16.56 12.15
CA ARG A 44 -0.06 17.11 11.97
C ARG A 44 0.08 17.97 10.71
N LEU A 45 -0.66 17.64 9.65
CA LEU A 45 -0.61 18.33 8.37
C LEU A 45 -2.00 18.32 7.68
N PRO A 46 -2.92 19.22 8.06
CA PRO A 46 -4.28 19.24 7.54
C PRO A 46 -4.35 19.40 6.02
N GLY A 47 -5.20 18.60 5.35
CA GLY A 47 -5.35 18.66 3.89
C GLY A 47 -4.15 18.10 3.12
N LYS A 48 -3.23 17.37 3.78
CA LYS A 48 -2.00 16.77 3.23
C LYS A 48 -2.09 16.32 1.75
N PRO A 49 -3.06 15.48 1.32
CA PRO A 49 -3.11 14.98 -0.06
C PRO A 49 -3.27 16.08 -1.14
N LEU A 50 -3.83 17.24 -0.77
CA LEU A 50 -4.11 18.36 -1.67
C LEU A 50 -3.05 19.48 -1.61
N LEU A 51 -2.03 19.38 -0.73
CA LEU A 51 -0.91 20.31 -0.70
C LEU A 51 -0.06 20.20 -1.98
N LYS A 52 0.40 21.34 -2.50
CA LYS A 52 1.04 21.44 -3.83
C LYS A 52 2.56 21.32 -3.74
N ILE A 53 3.10 20.25 -4.30
CA ILE A 53 4.52 20.06 -4.54
C ILE A 53 4.78 20.34 -6.02
N HIS A 54 5.69 21.28 -6.34
CA HIS A 54 5.98 21.70 -7.73
C HIS A 54 4.72 21.99 -8.58
N GLY A 55 3.74 22.67 -7.98
CA GLY A 55 2.49 23.08 -8.62
C GLY A 55 1.39 22.01 -8.72
N ARG A 56 1.68 20.73 -8.43
CA ARG A 56 0.71 19.62 -8.43
C ARG A 56 0.42 19.12 -7.01
N PRO A 57 -0.84 18.79 -6.67
CA PRO A 57 -1.16 18.15 -5.39
C PRO A 57 -0.38 16.87 -5.12
N MET A 58 -0.05 16.60 -3.86
CA MET A 58 0.67 15.40 -3.42
C MET A 58 0.05 14.10 -3.97
N ILE A 59 -1.27 13.95 -3.89
CA ILE A 59 -2.00 12.77 -4.38
C ILE A 59 -1.88 12.58 -5.90
N TRP A 60 -1.64 13.65 -6.66
CA TRP A 60 -1.41 13.57 -8.11
C TRP A 60 -0.08 12.88 -8.41
N TRP A 61 0.98 13.19 -7.65
CA TRP A 61 2.29 12.57 -7.83
C TRP A 61 2.23 11.07 -7.54
N VAL A 62 1.57 10.67 -6.45
CA VAL A 62 1.36 9.25 -6.12
C VAL A 62 0.57 8.55 -7.23
N ALA A 63 -0.58 9.10 -7.63
CA ALA A 63 -1.41 8.52 -8.69
C ALA A 63 -0.68 8.38 -10.03
N LYS A 64 0.21 9.33 -10.41
CA LYS A 64 0.99 9.23 -11.64
C LYS A 64 2.18 8.26 -11.57
N ARG A 65 2.65 7.92 -10.36
CA ARG A 65 3.61 6.84 -10.12
C ARG A 65 2.94 5.47 -10.21
N VAL A 66 1.80 5.30 -9.54
CA VAL A 66 1.01 4.06 -9.62
C VAL A 66 0.57 3.77 -11.06
N ALA A 67 0.05 4.77 -11.78
CA ALA A 67 -0.33 4.65 -13.20
C ALA A 67 0.85 4.44 -14.19
N ARG A 68 2.09 4.37 -13.70
CA ARG A 68 3.30 4.00 -14.46
C ARG A 68 3.87 2.64 -14.05
N SER A 69 3.33 2.03 -12.99
CA SER A 69 3.72 0.69 -12.56
C SER A 69 3.12 -0.38 -13.48
N ALA A 70 3.54 -1.62 -13.29
CA ALA A 70 2.97 -2.80 -13.94
C ALA A 70 1.54 -3.14 -13.47
N VAL A 71 0.99 -2.42 -12.47
CA VAL A 71 -0.38 -2.64 -11.99
C VAL A 71 -1.36 -1.91 -12.92
N GLU A 72 -2.17 -2.68 -13.65
CA GLU A 72 -3.09 -2.12 -14.65
C GLU A 72 -4.24 -1.31 -14.04
N GLU A 73 -4.79 -1.78 -12.90
CA GLU A 73 -5.90 -1.13 -12.22
C GLU A 73 -5.47 -0.43 -10.93
N TYR A 74 -5.95 0.80 -10.73
CA TYR A 74 -5.74 1.53 -9.49
C TYR A 74 -6.89 2.47 -9.13
N VAL A 75 -7.02 2.80 -7.84
CA VAL A 75 -8.05 3.71 -7.32
C VAL A 75 -7.56 4.53 -6.13
N VAL A 76 -7.90 5.82 -6.09
CA VAL A 76 -7.76 6.66 -4.89
C VAL A 76 -8.97 6.42 -3.98
N ALA A 77 -8.73 5.90 -2.78
CA ALA A 77 -9.77 5.64 -1.80
C ALA A 77 -9.83 6.77 -0.76
N THR A 78 -10.93 7.53 -0.73
CA THR A 78 -11.04 8.74 0.11
C THR A 78 -12.38 8.86 0.81
N ASP A 79 -12.44 9.64 1.89
CA ASP A 79 -13.64 10.00 2.64
C ASP A 79 -14.02 11.48 2.45
N ASP A 80 -13.27 12.22 1.62
CA ASP A 80 -13.40 13.65 1.47
C ASP A 80 -13.75 14.09 0.04
N ALA A 81 -14.90 14.76 -0.10
CA ALA A 81 -15.41 15.25 -1.38
C ALA A 81 -14.46 16.23 -2.11
N ARG A 82 -13.51 16.87 -1.43
CA ARG A 82 -12.49 17.73 -2.08
C ARG A 82 -11.43 16.91 -2.79
N ILE A 83 -11.09 15.74 -2.24
CA ILE A 83 -10.16 14.79 -2.87
C ILE A 83 -10.87 14.10 -4.03
N GLU A 84 -12.12 13.67 -3.85
CA GLU A 84 -12.97 13.12 -4.93
C GLU A 84 -13.10 14.10 -6.11
N LEU A 85 -13.43 15.37 -5.84
CA LEU A 85 -13.54 16.41 -6.86
C LEU A 85 -12.22 16.60 -7.61
N PHE A 86 -11.09 16.69 -6.89
CA PHE A 86 -9.77 16.80 -7.51
C PHE A 86 -9.47 15.60 -8.42
N CYS A 87 -9.73 14.38 -7.96
CA CYS A 87 -9.52 13.17 -8.75
C CYS A 87 -10.38 13.16 -10.01
N LYS A 88 -11.66 13.52 -9.90
CA LYS A 88 -12.61 13.64 -11.02
C LYS A 88 -12.16 14.67 -12.06
N GLU A 89 -11.72 15.85 -11.63
CA GLU A 89 -11.20 16.91 -12.51
C GLU A 89 -9.89 16.52 -13.23
N ASN A 90 -9.13 15.57 -12.68
CA ASN A 90 -7.83 15.14 -13.22
C ASN A 90 -7.87 13.74 -13.86
N HIS A 91 -9.06 13.17 -14.05
CA HIS A 91 -9.27 11.82 -14.57
C HIS A 91 -8.47 10.73 -13.82
N ILE A 92 -8.40 10.85 -12.50
CA ILE A 92 -7.83 9.85 -11.59
C ILE A 92 -8.99 9.00 -11.05
N PRO A 93 -8.98 7.66 -11.21
CA PRO A 93 -10.00 6.79 -10.64
C PRO A 93 -10.09 6.99 -9.12
N CYS A 94 -11.30 7.12 -8.59
CA CYS A 94 -11.54 7.40 -7.18
C CYS A 94 -12.78 6.68 -6.69
N MET A 95 -12.72 6.21 -5.44
CA MET A 95 -13.82 5.58 -4.71
C MET A 95 -14.00 6.30 -3.38
N MET A 96 -15.24 6.69 -3.09
CA MET A 96 -15.62 7.14 -1.76
C MET A 96 -15.71 5.95 -0.81
N THR A 97 -15.14 6.11 0.37
CA THR A 97 -15.03 5.14 1.46
C THR A 97 -15.47 5.79 2.76
N SER A 98 -15.83 4.98 3.75
CA SER A 98 -16.36 5.41 5.02
C SER A 98 -15.39 6.29 5.81
N THR A 99 -15.94 7.31 6.48
CA THR A 99 -15.24 8.08 7.51
C THR A 99 -14.95 7.27 8.77
N LEU A 100 -15.53 6.06 8.90
CA LEU A 100 -15.38 5.19 10.06
C LEU A 100 -14.11 4.32 10.03
N CYS A 101 -13.46 4.14 8.87
CA CYS A 101 -12.19 3.42 8.81
C CYS A 101 -11.16 4.10 9.73
N ALA A 102 -10.52 3.38 10.64
CA ALA A 102 -9.47 3.90 11.50
C ALA A 102 -8.15 4.13 10.74
N ASN A 103 -7.77 3.21 9.84
CA ASN A 103 -6.45 3.17 9.20
C ASN A 103 -6.50 2.94 7.67
N GLY A 104 -5.36 2.67 7.05
CA GLY A 104 -5.26 2.35 5.62
C GLY A 104 -5.81 0.96 5.29
N THR A 105 -5.56 -0.03 6.16
CA THR A 105 -5.98 -1.43 5.93
C THR A 105 -7.50 -1.58 5.90
N GLU A 106 -8.23 -0.98 6.86
CA GLU A 106 -9.69 -1.00 6.88
C GLU A 106 -10.31 -0.37 5.63
N ARG A 107 -9.67 0.68 5.10
CA ARG A 107 -10.13 1.33 3.88
C ARG A 107 -9.93 0.44 2.65
N ILE A 108 -8.86 -0.34 2.62
CA ILE A 108 -8.62 -1.31 1.56
C ILE A 108 -9.55 -2.52 1.70
N ALA A 109 -9.88 -2.93 2.94
CA ALA A 109 -10.91 -3.91 3.18
C ALA A 109 -12.30 -3.43 2.66
N GLU A 110 -12.68 -2.17 2.92
CA GLU A 110 -13.92 -1.60 2.37
C GLU A 110 -13.89 -1.53 0.83
N VAL A 111 -12.78 -1.10 0.22
CA VAL A 111 -12.61 -1.13 -1.25
C VAL A 111 -12.78 -2.55 -1.80
N SER A 112 -12.27 -3.57 -1.09
CA SER A 112 -12.38 -4.98 -1.49
C SER A 112 -13.81 -5.56 -1.45
N GLU A 113 -14.75 -4.88 -0.77
CA GLU A 113 -16.17 -5.25 -0.79
C GLU A 113 -16.88 -4.74 -2.06
N ALA A 114 -16.31 -3.74 -2.74
CA ALA A 114 -16.89 -3.10 -3.93
C ALA A 114 -16.14 -3.39 -5.23
N LEU A 115 -14.82 -3.62 -5.16
CA LEU A 115 -13.96 -3.95 -6.30
C LEU A 115 -13.20 -5.25 -5.96
N GLU A 116 -13.65 -6.39 -6.50
CA GLU A 116 -13.02 -7.68 -6.23
C GLU A 116 -11.71 -7.85 -7.02
N ALA A 117 -10.62 -8.13 -6.30
CA ALA A 117 -9.33 -8.56 -6.82
C ALA A 117 -8.74 -9.70 -5.98
N ASP A 118 -7.80 -10.46 -6.56
CA ASP A 118 -7.02 -11.49 -5.85
C ASP A 118 -6.02 -10.86 -4.87
N TYR A 119 -5.47 -9.70 -5.22
CA TYR A 119 -4.54 -8.93 -4.39
C TYR A 119 -4.79 -7.41 -4.48
N TYR A 120 -4.47 -6.71 -3.39
CA TYR A 120 -4.59 -5.25 -3.28
C TYR A 120 -3.25 -4.65 -2.87
N ILE A 121 -2.65 -3.78 -3.68
CA ILE A 121 -1.40 -3.09 -3.34
C ILE A 121 -1.73 -1.74 -2.71
N ASN A 122 -1.41 -1.54 -1.43
CA ASN A 122 -1.44 -0.22 -0.80
C ASN A 122 -0.23 0.59 -1.26
N VAL A 123 -0.49 1.75 -1.84
CA VAL A 123 0.52 2.80 -2.06
C VAL A 123 0.07 4.03 -1.27
N GLN A 124 0.80 4.41 -0.23
CA GLN A 124 0.36 5.48 0.66
C GLN A 124 0.25 6.83 -0.06
N GLY A 125 -0.85 7.55 0.16
CA GLY A 125 -1.17 8.82 -0.50
C GLY A 125 -0.26 10.00 -0.14
N ASP A 126 0.74 9.78 0.71
CA ASP A 126 1.71 10.74 1.25
C ASP A 126 3.17 10.45 0.89
N GLU A 127 3.43 9.45 0.04
CA GLU A 127 4.74 9.15 -0.55
C GLU A 127 4.80 9.62 -2.03
N PRO A 128 4.83 10.95 -2.34
CA PRO A 128 4.82 11.49 -3.71
C PRO A 128 6.07 11.14 -4.53
N LEU A 129 7.05 10.49 -3.90
CA LEU A 129 8.31 10.04 -4.49
C LEU A 129 8.44 8.51 -4.57
N ILE A 130 7.41 7.73 -4.18
CA ILE A 130 7.41 6.26 -4.19
C ILE A 130 8.04 5.69 -5.48
N ASN A 131 8.96 4.74 -5.34
CA ASN A 131 9.63 4.17 -6.48
C ASN A 131 8.67 3.25 -7.27
N VAL A 132 8.52 3.52 -8.57
CA VAL A 132 7.72 2.68 -9.47
C VAL A 132 8.27 1.25 -9.51
N ASP A 133 9.60 1.08 -9.44
CA ASP A 133 10.22 -0.24 -9.39
C ASP A 133 9.98 -0.97 -8.06
N ALA A 134 9.74 -0.25 -6.96
CA ALA A 134 9.32 -0.87 -5.71
C ALA A 134 7.91 -1.47 -5.85
N ILE A 135 6.98 -0.73 -6.47
CA ILE A 135 5.63 -1.20 -6.79
C ILE A 135 5.72 -2.42 -7.73
N ASN A 136 6.54 -2.34 -8.78
CA ASN A 136 6.75 -3.43 -9.74
C ASN A 136 7.35 -4.70 -9.10
N LYS A 137 8.30 -4.56 -8.16
CA LYS A 137 8.87 -5.68 -7.39
C LYS A 137 7.81 -6.36 -6.54
N VAL A 138 6.93 -5.59 -5.87
CA VAL A 138 5.80 -6.14 -5.10
C VAL A 138 4.79 -6.84 -6.01
N TYR A 139 4.40 -6.23 -7.13
CA TYR A 139 3.52 -6.82 -8.14
C TYR A 139 4.06 -8.16 -8.68
N THR A 140 5.33 -8.18 -9.07
CA THR A 140 5.99 -9.39 -9.58
C THR A 140 6.00 -10.52 -8.54
N HIS A 141 6.25 -10.18 -7.27
CA HIS A 141 6.24 -11.15 -6.17
C HIS A 141 4.87 -11.81 -5.99
N ILE A 142 3.79 -11.01 -5.89
CA ILE A 142 2.43 -11.56 -5.74
C ILE A 142 1.94 -12.34 -6.98
N GLN A 143 2.43 -12.04 -8.18
CA GLN A 143 2.18 -12.91 -9.33
C GLN A 143 2.88 -14.27 -9.16
N SER A 144 4.16 -14.26 -8.75
CA SER A 144 4.97 -15.49 -8.59
C SER A 144 4.61 -16.40 -7.39
N CYS A 145 4.11 -15.84 -6.29
CA CYS A 145 3.86 -16.54 -5.03
C CYS A 145 2.38 -16.46 -4.62
N ASP A 146 1.84 -17.47 -3.94
CA ASP A 146 0.49 -17.40 -3.36
C ASP A 146 0.56 -17.06 -1.86
N VAL A 147 0.59 -15.76 -1.55
CA VAL A 147 0.76 -15.24 -0.20
C VAL A 147 -0.60 -14.94 0.42
N ARG A 148 -1.04 -15.78 1.36
CA ARG A 148 -2.41 -15.72 1.91
C ARG A 148 -2.67 -14.52 2.82
N GLY A 149 -1.64 -13.91 3.40
CA GLY A 149 -1.76 -12.69 4.20
C GLY A 149 -1.28 -11.45 3.46
N PHE A 150 0.02 -11.16 3.62
CA PHE A 150 0.58 -9.83 3.42
C PHE A 150 1.98 -9.91 2.76
N VAL A 151 2.26 -9.01 1.81
CA VAL A 151 3.60 -8.84 1.20
C VAL A 151 4.09 -7.44 1.50
N GLN A 152 5.10 -7.32 2.36
CA GLN A 152 5.64 -6.05 2.83
C GLN A 152 6.87 -5.65 2.00
N ALA A 153 6.88 -4.47 1.38
CA ALA A 153 8.11 -3.95 0.82
C ALA A 153 9.06 -3.54 1.96
N ILE A 154 10.33 -3.95 1.85
CA ILE A 154 11.35 -3.75 2.87
C ILE A 154 12.63 -3.19 2.26
N ALA A 155 13.31 -2.30 2.98
CA ALA A 155 14.53 -1.65 2.52
C ALA A 155 15.62 -1.75 3.60
N PRO A 156 16.91 -1.63 3.24
CA PRO A 156 17.98 -1.41 4.21
C PRO A 156 17.70 -0.16 5.07
N LEU A 157 18.14 -0.20 6.33
CA LEU A 157 17.97 0.87 7.32
C LEU A 157 19.30 1.62 7.54
N ASP A 158 19.30 2.97 7.55
CA ASP A 158 20.45 3.75 8.02
C ASP A 158 20.70 3.42 9.50
N THR A 159 21.95 3.16 9.87
CA THR A 159 22.33 2.79 11.24
C THR A 159 21.94 3.85 12.27
N LYS A 160 21.80 5.12 11.87
CA LYS A 160 21.28 6.22 12.71
C LYS A 160 19.81 6.03 13.13
N GLN A 161 19.03 5.30 12.33
CA GLN A 161 17.59 5.09 12.54
C GLN A 161 17.27 3.77 13.25
N ILE A 162 18.28 2.95 13.62
CA ILE A 162 18.07 1.67 14.33
C ILE A 162 17.21 1.83 15.58
N TYR A 163 17.51 2.86 16.38
CA TYR A 163 16.84 3.18 17.64
C TYR A 163 15.65 4.14 17.49
N ASP A 164 15.25 4.49 16.27
CA ASP A 164 14.06 5.31 16.02
C ASP A 164 12.81 4.42 16.12
N GLU A 165 12.01 4.63 17.17
CA GLU A 165 10.78 3.87 17.43
C GLU A 165 9.65 4.17 16.42
N SER A 166 9.74 5.27 15.66
CA SER A 166 8.81 5.53 14.56
C SER A 166 9.05 4.56 13.38
N VAL A 167 10.30 4.14 13.19
CA VAL A 167 10.71 3.20 12.14
C VAL A 167 10.52 1.76 12.62
N VAL A 168 9.62 1.03 11.94
CA VAL A 168 9.43 -0.41 12.16
C VAL A 168 10.60 -1.19 11.55
N LYS A 169 11.35 -1.89 12.40
CA LYS A 169 12.39 -2.85 12.00
C LYS A 169 11.74 -4.20 11.67
N VAL A 170 12.37 -4.95 10.78
CA VAL A 170 11.87 -6.25 10.32
C VAL A 170 12.97 -7.31 10.29
N ALA A 171 12.69 -8.46 10.90
CA ALA A 171 13.52 -9.65 10.83
C ALA A 171 12.95 -10.61 9.78
N VAL A 172 13.75 -10.94 8.77
CA VAL A 172 13.37 -11.81 7.64
C VAL A 172 14.13 -13.12 7.75
N SER A 173 13.44 -14.25 7.61
CA SER A 173 14.07 -15.57 7.54
C SER A 173 14.48 -15.92 6.10
N GLY A 174 15.07 -17.10 5.89
CA GLY A 174 15.23 -17.63 4.54
C GLY A 174 13.90 -17.71 3.77
N ALA A 175 13.98 -17.62 2.44
CA ALA A 175 12.83 -17.63 1.51
C ALA A 175 11.81 -16.50 1.74
N SER A 176 12.28 -15.27 1.90
CA SER A 176 11.49 -14.02 1.98
C SER A 176 10.46 -13.91 3.11
N ARG A 177 10.17 -14.97 3.88
CA ARG A 177 9.23 -14.94 5.00
C ARG A 177 9.69 -13.95 6.08
N ILE A 178 8.79 -13.07 6.51
CA ILE A 178 9.03 -12.22 7.68
C ILE A 178 8.83 -13.06 8.94
N ALA A 179 9.83 -13.04 9.82
CA ALA A 179 9.82 -13.75 11.09
C ALA A 179 9.24 -12.88 12.21
N TYR A 180 9.56 -11.58 12.23
CA TYR A 180 9.01 -10.63 13.20
C TYR A 180 9.14 -9.17 12.73
N LEU A 181 8.28 -8.29 13.26
CA LEU A 181 8.36 -6.83 13.12
C LEU A 181 8.40 -6.19 14.51
N SER A 182 9.16 -5.12 14.70
CA SER A 182 9.22 -4.43 16.00
C SER A 182 9.64 -2.97 15.86
N ARG A 183 9.20 -2.13 16.80
CA ARG A 183 9.78 -0.79 17.04
C ARG A 183 11.11 -0.87 17.79
N SER A 184 11.41 -2.00 18.43
CA SER A 184 12.73 -2.30 18.99
C SER A 184 13.74 -2.69 17.88
N PRO A 185 15.05 -2.49 18.09
CA PRO A 185 16.09 -3.00 17.20
C PRO A 185 16.05 -4.52 17.06
N ILE A 186 15.79 -5.03 15.85
CA ILE A 186 15.85 -6.46 15.51
C ILE A 186 16.60 -6.67 14.18
N PRO A 187 17.44 -7.72 14.05
CA PRO A 187 17.82 -8.70 15.08
C PRO A 187 18.78 -8.10 16.13
N PHE A 188 18.84 -8.70 17.33
CA PHE A 188 19.83 -8.32 18.34
C PHE A 188 21.22 -8.85 17.99
N CYS A 189 22.20 -7.94 17.85
CA CYS A 189 23.61 -8.31 17.63
C CYS A 189 24.34 -8.54 18.96
N LYS A 190 24.64 -9.80 19.28
CA LYS A 190 25.39 -10.17 20.49
C LYS A 190 26.88 -9.74 20.47
N ALA A 191 27.45 -9.56 19.28
CA ALA A 191 28.78 -9.03 19.08
C ALA A 191 28.69 -7.72 18.31
N ASP A 192 29.72 -6.87 18.45
CA ASP A 192 29.84 -5.60 17.73
C ASP A 192 30.20 -5.85 16.26
N ASN A 193 29.22 -6.38 15.53
CA ASN A 193 29.33 -6.73 14.12
C ASN A 193 28.86 -5.56 13.27
N SER A 194 29.81 -4.68 12.92
CA SER A 194 29.59 -3.52 12.04
C SER A 194 29.06 -3.87 10.64
N ALA A 195 29.04 -5.15 10.26
CA ALA A 195 28.45 -5.65 9.02
C ALA A 195 26.97 -6.09 9.15
N GLN A 196 26.31 -5.96 10.32
CA GLN A 196 24.88 -6.24 10.40
C GLN A 196 24.07 -5.22 9.60
N ILE A 197 23.34 -5.70 8.60
CA ILE A 197 22.31 -4.94 7.91
C ILE A 197 21.00 -5.09 8.69
N TYR A 198 20.40 -3.95 9.05
CA TYR A 198 19.03 -3.88 9.55
C TYR A 198 18.09 -3.55 8.39
N PHE A 199 16.84 -3.99 8.48
CA PHE A 199 15.81 -3.71 7.49
C PHE A 199 14.65 -2.94 8.13
N ARG A 200 14.02 -2.08 7.34
CA ARG A 200 12.80 -1.33 7.70
C ARG A 200 11.64 -1.69 6.78
N CYS A 201 10.43 -1.53 7.29
CA CYS A 201 9.23 -1.57 6.45
C CYS A 201 9.02 -0.24 5.71
N MET A 202 8.54 -0.33 4.47
CA MET A 202 8.08 0.80 3.65
C MET A 202 6.56 1.02 3.80
N GLY A 203 6.05 2.20 3.43
CA GLY A 203 4.62 2.44 3.19
C GLY A 203 4.08 1.83 1.90
N LEU A 204 4.61 0.68 1.50
CA LEU A 204 4.23 -0.07 0.31
C LEU A 204 4.08 -1.54 0.68
N TYR A 205 2.90 -2.11 0.39
CA TYR A 205 2.62 -3.52 0.68
C TYR A 205 1.38 -4.02 -0.05
N ALA A 206 1.29 -5.34 -0.25
CA ALA A 206 0.14 -6.00 -0.82
C ALA A 206 -0.60 -6.87 0.21
N TYR A 207 -1.92 -6.94 0.08
CA TYR A 207 -2.78 -7.88 0.79
C TYR A 207 -3.35 -8.89 -0.19
N SER A 208 -3.59 -10.12 0.26
CA SER A 208 -4.49 -11.01 -0.48
C SER A 208 -5.95 -10.57 -0.29
N GLY A 209 -6.82 -10.81 -1.27
CA GLY A 209 -8.26 -10.62 -1.12
C GLY A 209 -8.86 -11.56 -0.08
N VAL A 210 -8.22 -12.70 0.23
CA VAL A 210 -8.60 -13.57 1.35
C VAL A 210 -8.37 -12.87 2.69
N PHE A 211 -7.29 -12.10 2.83
CA PHE A 211 -7.03 -11.30 4.02
C PHE A 211 -8.04 -10.15 4.14
N CYS A 212 -8.22 -9.34 3.10
CA CYS A 212 -9.13 -8.19 3.11
C CYS A 212 -10.56 -8.59 3.51
N ARG A 213 -11.13 -9.64 2.89
CA ARG A 213 -12.47 -10.18 3.21
C ARG A 213 -12.63 -10.69 4.65
N ASN A 214 -11.53 -10.99 5.35
CA ASN A 214 -11.56 -11.47 6.73
C ASN A 214 -11.03 -10.44 7.74
N TYR A 215 -10.57 -9.25 7.30
CA TYR A 215 -9.89 -8.29 8.17
C TYR A 215 -10.75 -7.84 9.35
N SER A 216 -12.00 -7.45 9.07
CA SER A 216 -13.00 -7.06 10.09
C SER A 216 -13.40 -8.18 11.05
N ARG A 217 -13.12 -9.45 10.70
CA ARG A 217 -13.37 -10.64 11.51
C ARG A 217 -12.13 -11.16 12.23
N THR A 218 -10.95 -10.65 11.88
CA THR A 218 -9.68 -11.03 12.49
C THR A 218 -9.40 -10.02 13.61
N PRO A 219 -9.57 -10.38 14.88
CA PRO A 219 -9.36 -9.45 15.99
C PRO A 219 -7.89 -9.02 16.06
N GLN A 220 -7.63 -7.86 16.65
CA GLN A 220 -6.27 -7.43 16.94
C GLN A 220 -5.62 -8.40 17.93
N GLY A 221 -4.46 -8.92 17.57
CA GLY A 221 -3.67 -9.77 18.47
C GLY A 221 -2.94 -8.98 19.55
N ASN A 222 -2.29 -9.69 20.46
CA ASN A 222 -1.55 -9.09 21.58
C ASN A 222 -0.30 -8.35 21.10
N LEU A 223 0.37 -8.86 20.05
CA LEU A 223 1.59 -8.25 19.51
C LEU A 223 1.24 -6.99 18.70
N GLU A 224 0.18 -7.03 17.89
CA GLU A 224 -0.35 -5.83 17.23
C GLU A 224 -0.70 -4.72 18.25
N GLN A 225 -1.39 -5.07 19.34
CA GLN A 225 -1.76 -4.11 20.38
C GLN A 225 -0.53 -3.54 21.13
N ALA A 226 0.50 -4.37 21.38
CA ALA A 226 1.70 -3.96 22.10
C ALA A 226 2.62 -3.05 21.26
N GLU A 227 2.85 -3.40 19.99
CA GLU A 227 3.78 -2.69 19.11
C GLU A 227 3.11 -1.59 18.27
N GLN A 228 1.77 -1.61 18.15
CA GLN A 228 1.01 -0.75 17.23
C GLN A 228 1.52 -0.93 15.77
N ILE A 229 1.54 -2.19 15.31
CA ILE A 229 1.96 -2.62 13.97
C ILE A 229 0.92 -3.62 13.43
N GLU A 230 0.12 -3.20 12.45
CA GLU A 230 -1.01 -3.97 11.90
C GLU A 230 -0.59 -5.31 11.27
N GLN A 231 0.61 -5.36 10.70
CA GLN A 231 1.21 -6.57 10.09
C GLN A 231 1.37 -7.73 11.09
N LEU A 232 1.48 -7.45 12.40
CA LEU A 232 1.63 -8.49 13.41
C LEU A 232 0.39 -9.38 13.52
N ARG A 233 -0.80 -8.88 13.12
CA ARG A 233 -2.02 -9.71 13.02
C ARG A 233 -1.85 -10.91 12.06
N CYS A 234 -1.02 -10.78 11.04
CA CYS A 234 -0.67 -11.89 10.14
C CYS A 234 0.29 -12.89 10.80
N ILE A 235 1.18 -12.44 11.70
CA ILE A 235 2.13 -13.30 12.43
C ILE A 235 1.43 -14.06 13.56
N GLU A 236 0.45 -13.44 14.21
CA GLU A 236 -0.35 -14.06 15.28
C GLU A 236 -1.44 -15.03 14.74
N SER A 237 -1.68 -15.07 13.43
CA SER A 237 -2.67 -15.96 12.81
C SER A 237 -2.06 -17.30 12.38
N GLU A 238 -2.72 -18.40 12.74
CA GLU A 238 -2.35 -19.76 12.30
C GLU A 238 -2.53 -19.99 10.79
N SER A 239 -3.25 -19.10 10.09
CA SER A 239 -3.74 -19.32 8.72
C SER A 239 -3.22 -18.32 7.67
N LEU A 240 -2.50 -17.29 8.11
CA LEU A 240 -1.94 -16.25 7.27
C LEU A 240 -0.42 -16.37 7.18
N SER A 241 0.15 -15.81 6.11
CA SER A 241 1.59 -15.68 5.93
C SER A 241 1.96 -14.22 5.68
N ILE A 242 3.17 -13.85 6.06
CA ILE A 242 3.75 -12.55 5.72
C ILE A 242 5.14 -12.73 5.11
N GLU A 243 5.34 -12.08 3.97
CA GLU A 243 6.59 -12.12 3.19
C GLU A 243 7.12 -10.70 2.98
N GLY A 244 8.43 -10.58 2.84
CA GLY A 244 9.16 -9.34 2.65
C GLY A 244 9.81 -9.29 1.26
N VAL A 245 9.58 -8.20 0.52
CA VAL A 245 10.19 -7.96 -0.79
C VAL A 245 11.22 -6.86 -0.66
N MET A 246 12.48 -7.17 -0.97
CA MET A 246 13.56 -6.19 -0.96
C MET A 246 13.38 -5.16 -2.07
N VAL A 247 13.26 -3.88 -1.70
CA VAL A 247 13.13 -2.75 -2.62
C VAL A 247 14.23 -1.71 -2.37
N GLU A 248 14.46 -0.87 -3.38
CA GLU A 248 15.33 0.29 -3.31
C GLU A 248 14.43 1.51 -3.39
N ASP A 249 14.24 2.20 -2.27
CA ASP A 249 13.36 3.37 -2.22
C ASP A 249 13.85 4.39 -1.18
N GLU A 250 14.29 5.55 -1.67
CA GLU A 250 14.63 6.74 -0.87
C GLU A 250 13.39 7.62 -0.58
N GLY A 251 12.20 7.15 -0.93
CA GLY A 251 10.93 7.84 -0.74
C GLY A 251 10.73 8.32 0.70
N ILE A 252 10.31 9.58 0.81
CA ILE A 252 10.01 10.24 2.08
C ILE A 252 8.49 10.32 2.21
N SER A 253 7.93 9.66 3.23
CA SER A 253 6.57 9.92 3.69
C SER A 253 6.51 11.34 4.27
N ILE A 254 5.50 12.10 3.85
CA ILE A 254 5.26 13.43 4.38
C ILE A 254 4.29 13.31 5.55
N ASP A 255 4.73 13.50 6.79
CA ASP A 255 3.84 13.43 7.96
C ASP A 255 3.74 14.72 8.78
N THR A 256 4.69 15.63 8.55
CA THR A 256 4.83 16.92 9.23
C THR A 256 5.04 18.05 8.23
N CYS A 257 4.95 19.29 8.71
CA CYS A 257 5.33 20.47 7.94
C CYS A 257 6.81 20.43 7.51
N GLN A 258 7.68 19.84 8.33
CA GLN A 258 9.11 19.71 8.05
C GLN A 258 9.37 18.76 6.88
N ASP A 259 8.71 17.60 6.86
CA ASP A 259 8.83 16.63 5.74
C ASP A 259 8.30 17.26 4.45
N TYR A 260 7.15 17.94 4.53
CA TYR A 260 6.57 18.66 3.39
C TYR A 260 7.52 19.72 2.83
N GLN A 261 8.17 20.51 3.70
CA GLN A 261 9.17 21.50 3.30
C GLN A 261 10.42 20.85 2.68
N ALA A 262 10.93 19.77 3.29
CA ALA A 262 12.07 19.02 2.77
C ALA A 262 11.78 18.48 1.36
N VAL A 263 10.62 17.83 1.17
CA VAL A 263 10.21 17.28 -0.13
C VAL A 263 9.92 18.39 -1.16
N CYS A 264 9.34 19.53 -0.76
CA CYS A 264 9.18 20.69 -1.66
C CYS A 264 10.50 21.34 -2.06
N SER A 265 11.55 21.22 -1.24
CA SER A 265 12.89 21.73 -1.56
C SER A 265 13.68 20.85 -2.52
N MET A 266 13.23 19.62 -2.78
CA MET A 266 13.91 18.71 -3.71
C MET A 266 13.80 19.19 -5.16
N PRO A 267 14.82 18.96 -6.01
CA PRO A 267 14.78 19.27 -7.44
C PRO A 267 13.58 18.62 -8.13
N PHE A 268 13.01 19.30 -9.13
CA PHE A 268 11.84 18.81 -9.87
C PHE A 268 12.12 17.46 -10.55
N GLU A 269 13.37 17.23 -10.92
CA GLU A 269 13.89 16.02 -11.55
C GLU A 269 13.63 14.77 -10.69
N LYS A 270 13.60 14.86 -9.35
CA LYS A 270 13.20 13.73 -8.49
C LYS A 270 11.72 13.34 -8.64
N PHE A 271 10.88 14.28 -9.07
CA PHE A 271 9.45 14.08 -9.36
C PHE A 271 9.19 13.80 -10.83
N ALA A 272 10.13 14.16 -11.71
CA ALA A 272 10.05 13.86 -13.12
C ALA A 272 10.00 12.34 -13.30
N LEU A 273 8.87 11.87 -13.81
CA LEU A 273 8.69 10.48 -14.16
C LEU A 273 9.30 10.29 -15.54
N GLU A 274 10.62 10.07 -15.58
CA GLU A 274 11.43 10.00 -16.80
C GLU A 274 10.80 9.06 -17.83
N GLN A 275 10.96 9.42 -19.11
CA GLN A 275 10.57 8.57 -20.23
C GLN A 275 11.79 7.78 -20.68
N HIS A 276 11.77 6.49 -20.38
CA HIS A 276 12.63 5.47 -20.98
C HIS A 276 11.73 4.42 -21.64
#